data_AF-A0AA85JJ99-F1
#
_entry.id   AF-A0AA85JJ99-F1
#
_cell.length_a   1.000
_cell.length_b   1.000
_cell.length_c   1.000
_cell.angle_alpha   90.00
_cell.angle_beta   90.00
_cell.angle_gamma   90.00
#
_symmetry.space_group_name_H-M   'P 1'
#
loop_
_entity.id
_entity.type
_entity.pdbx_description
1 polymer ?
#
loop_
_entity_poly.entity_id
_entity_poly.type
_entity_poly.pdbx_seq_one_letter_code
_entity_poly.pdbx_strand_id
1 'polypeptide(L)'
;MSDLSPKVIRIRSTPKTIQLVPYWPDNAETWFLLAEADFCEHGITDQRSQLLAVIHALPREFSKYVTSQMLSPEVSNSYELLKASLLRRNALTDRQRLDELFRNIELEDQSAVSMLTRMKQVVGQCQFDEGLFRELFLTKLPQSVQTVLVTLEGTVIEDLAITADKILEITKRSVPEVCSVTKQTSS
;
A
#
# COMPACT_ATOMS: atom_id res chain seq x y z
N MET A 1 -62.93 -6.36 33.02
CA MET A 1 -62.25 -5.13 32.59
C MET A 1 -61.07 -5.55 31.75
N SER A 2 -61.21 -5.50 30.43
CA SER A 2 -60.21 -6.02 29.49
C SER A 2 -59.12 -4.98 29.27
N ASP A 3 -57.90 -5.31 29.68
CA ASP A 3 -56.70 -4.51 29.51
C ASP A 3 -56.28 -4.49 28.03
N LEU A 4 -56.52 -3.36 27.36
CA LEU A 4 -56.07 -3.08 26.00
C LEU A 4 -54.79 -2.23 26.08
N SER A 5 -53.67 -2.89 26.37
CA SER A 5 -52.35 -2.31 26.19
C SER A 5 -52.05 -2.14 24.68
N PRO A 6 -51.66 -0.94 24.20
CA PRO A 6 -51.42 -0.70 22.79
C PRO A 6 -50.17 -1.45 22.33
N LYS A 7 -50.32 -2.35 21.34
CA LYS A 7 -49.21 -2.98 20.63
C LYS A 7 -48.43 -1.89 19.89
N VAL A 8 -47.26 -1.54 20.41
CA VAL A 8 -46.27 -0.69 19.72
C VAL A 8 -45.85 -1.41 18.44
N ILE A 9 -46.38 -0.96 17.30
CA ILE A 9 -45.92 -1.41 15.98
C ILE A 9 -44.55 -0.78 15.77
N ARG A 10 -43.49 -1.57 15.96
CA ARG A 10 -42.12 -1.21 15.58
C ARG A 10 -42.11 -1.07 14.05
N ILE A 11 -42.18 0.16 13.57
CA ILE A 11 -41.96 0.48 12.16
C ILE A 11 -40.55 0.00 11.83
N ARG A 12 -40.43 -1.00 10.97
CA ARG A 12 -39.13 -1.41 10.41
C ARG A 12 -38.65 -0.23 9.57
N SER A 13 -37.72 0.55 10.10
CA SER A 13 -37.02 1.59 9.35
C SER A 13 -36.42 0.93 8.11
N THR A 14 -36.88 1.29 6.92
CA THR A 14 -36.26 0.86 5.66
C THR A 14 -34.82 1.33 5.67
N PRO A 15 -33.81 0.48 5.41
CA PRO A 15 -32.42 0.90 5.44
C PRO A 15 -32.24 2.02 4.40
N LYS A 16 -31.83 3.21 4.87
CA LYS A 16 -31.41 4.32 4.01
C LYS A 16 -30.31 3.79 3.11
N THR A 17 -30.63 3.62 1.83
CA THR A 17 -29.66 3.16 0.84
C THR A 17 -28.87 4.38 0.39
N ILE A 18 -27.69 4.56 0.97
CA ILE A 18 -26.77 5.61 0.55
C ILE A 18 -26.20 5.28 -0.84
N GLN A 19 -26.06 6.30 -1.68
CA GLN A 19 -25.40 6.19 -2.98
C GLN A 19 -24.01 6.82 -2.85
N LEU A 20 -22.98 5.99 -2.85
CA LEU A 20 -21.60 6.45 -2.79
C LEU A 20 -21.16 6.95 -4.17
N VAL A 21 -20.13 7.79 -4.20
CA VAL A 21 -19.43 8.13 -5.45
C VAL A 21 -18.82 6.86 -6.07
N PRO A 22 -18.68 6.80 -7.41
CA PRO A 22 -18.05 5.66 -8.07
C PRO A 22 -16.67 5.36 -7.49
N TYR A 23 -16.34 4.07 -7.32
CA TYR A 23 -15.05 3.64 -6.78
C TYR A 23 -13.87 4.18 -7.59
N TRP A 24 -12.79 4.58 -6.89
CA TRP A 24 -11.56 5.08 -7.50
C TRP A 24 -10.42 4.05 -7.36
N PRO A 25 -10.16 3.22 -8.39
CA PRO A 25 -9.07 2.25 -8.37
C PRO A 25 -7.70 2.86 -8.11
N ASP A 26 -7.41 4.07 -8.59
CA ASP A 26 -6.10 4.70 -8.41
C ASP A 26 -5.93 5.36 -7.03
N ASN A 27 -7.00 5.54 -6.26
CA ASN A 27 -6.94 6.15 -4.91
C ASN A 27 -8.05 5.60 -4.00
N ALA A 28 -8.02 4.28 -3.77
CA ALA A 28 -9.04 3.62 -2.97
C ALA A 28 -9.03 4.03 -1.51
N GLU A 29 -7.88 4.37 -0.93
CA GLU A 29 -7.78 4.83 0.46
C GLU A 29 -8.60 6.10 0.68
N THR A 30 -8.40 7.12 -0.16
CA THR A 30 -9.17 8.37 -0.08
C THR A 30 -10.65 8.11 -0.35
N TRP A 31 -10.96 7.23 -1.30
CA TRP A 31 -12.35 6.85 -1.58
C TRP A 31 -13.04 6.21 -0.37
N PHE A 32 -12.37 5.29 0.34
CA PHE A 32 -12.92 4.68 1.55
C PHE A 32 -13.10 5.69 2.67
N LEU A 33 -12.17 6.63 2.82
CA LEU A 33 -12.28 7.71 3.82
C LEU A 33 -13.53 8.57 3.56
N LEU A 34 -13.79 8.91 2.29
CA LEU A 34 -15.01 9.64 1.90
C LEU A 34 -16.27 8.80 2.14
N ALA A 35 -16.26 7.53 1.74
CA ALA A 35 -17.41 6.64 1.95
C ALA A 35 -17.75 6.46 3.44
N GLU A 36 -16.73 6.39 4.31
CA GLU A 36 -16.91 6.26 5.76
C GLU A 36 -17.42 7.55 6.40
N ALA A 37 -16.98 8.71 5.91
CA ALA A 37 -17.55 9.99 6.30
C ALA A 37 -19.04 10.06 5.91
N ASP A 38 -19.38 9.66 4.69
CA ASP A 38 -20.75 9.57 4.18
C ASP A 38 -21.62 8.64 5.04
N PHE A 39 -21.10 7.47 5.43
CA PHE A 39 -21.80 6.55 6.34
C PHE A 39 -22.06 7.19 7.70
N CYS A 40 -21.06 7.87 8.28
CA CYS A 40 -21.21 8.58 9.55
C CYS A 40 -22.29 9.66 9.46
N GLU A 41 -22.28 10.50 8.42
CA GLU A 41 -23.26 11.57 8.22
C GLU A 41 -24.69 11.04 8.07
N HIS A 42 -24.85 9.88 7.43
CA HIS A 42 -26.16 9.27 7.22
C HIS A 42 -26.61 8.34 8.35
N GLY A 43 -25.79 8.16 9.40
CA GLY A 43 -26.05 7.30 10.55
C GLY A 43 -26.02 5.80 10.21
N ILE A 44 -25.24 5.41 9.19
CA ILE A 44 -25.12 4.03 8.73
C ILE A 44 -24.02 3.34 9.53
N THR A 45 -24.42 2.63 10.58
CA THR A 45 -23.52 1.85 11.45
C THR A 45 -23.62 0.34 11.21
N ASP A 46 -24.62 -0.10 10.45
CA ASP A 46 -24.83 -1.50 10.09
C ASP A 46 -23.85 -1.93 9.00
N GLN A 47 -22.97 -2.88 9.34
CA GLN A 47 -21.94 -3.37 8.41
C GLN A 47 -22.52 -3.93 7.12
N ARG A 48 -23.69 -4.58 7.17
CA ARG A 48 -24.33 -5.13 5.97
C ARG A 48 -24.75 -4.01 5.02
N SER A 49 -25.26 -2.90 5.55
CA SER A 49 -25.62 -1.72 4.79
C SER A 49 -24.38 -1.04 4.17
N GLN A 50 -23.29 -0.93 4.94
CA GLN A 50 -22.00 -0.41 4.44
C GLN A 50 -21.44 -1.31 3.33
N LEU A 51 -21.42 -2.63 3.53
CA LEU A 51 -20.96 -3.61 2.55
C LEU A 51 -21.75 -3.51 1.24
N LEU A 52 -23.08 -3.47 1.32
CA LEU A 52 -23.93 -3.34 0.14
C LEU A 52 -23.65 -2.02 -0.60
N ALA A 53 -23.55 -0.90 0.13
CA ALA A 53 -23.24 0.40 -0.48
C ALA A 53 -21.92 0.37 -1.25
N VAL A 54 -20.86 -0.23 -0.68
CA VAL A 54 -19.59 -0.43 -1.37
C VAL A 54 -19.77 -1.31 -2.61
N ILE A 55 -20.42 -2.46 -2.48
CA ILE A 55 -20.65 -3.39 -3.62
C ILE A 55 -21.37 -2.68 -4.78
N HIS A 56 -22.35 -1.81 -4.47
CA HIS A 56 -23.08 -1.04 -5.48
C HIS A 56 -22.21 0.02 -6.17
N ALA A 57 -21.20 0.55 -5.49
CA ALA A 57 -20.27 1.53 -6.04
C ALA A 57 -19.08 0.92 -6.81
N LEU A 58 -18.87 -0.41 -6.69
CA LEU A 58 -17.77 -1.11 -7.34
C LEU A 58 -18.05 -1.38 -8.83
N PRO A 59 -17.07 -1.09 -9.72
CA PRO A 59 -17.11 -1.52 -11.11
C PRO A 59 -17.11 -3.05 -11.23
N ARG A 60 -17.68 -3.56 -12.32
CA ARG A 60 -17.83 -5.00 -12.57
C ARG A 60 -16.51 -5.78 -12.45
N GLU A 61 -15.38 -5.19 -12.83
CA GLU A 61 -14.06 -5.83 -12.75
C GLU A 61 -13.60 -6.15 -11.31
N PHE A 62 -14.22 -5.52 -10.30
CA PHE A 62 -13.95 -5.76 -8.88
C PHE A 62 -14.91 -6.78 -8.25
N SER A 63 -15.88 -7.33 -8.99
CA SER A 63 -16.85 -8.30 -8.43
C SER A 63 -16.19 -9.56 -7.89
N LYS A 64 -15.02 -9.94 -8.42
CA LYS A 64 -14.23 -11.10 -7.97
C LYS A 64 -13.73 -10.99 -6.53
N TYR A 65 -13.69 -9.80 -5.95
CA TYR A 65 -13.29 -9.57 -4.55
C TYR A 65 -14.46 -9.71 -3.57
N VAL A 66 -15.70 -9.75 -4.08
CA VAL A 66 -16.90 -9.96 -3.26
C VAL A 66 -17.14 -11.47 -3.17
N THR A 67 -16.86 -12.06 -2.02
CA THR A 67 -17.10 -13.49 -1.79
C THR A 67 -18.51 -13.73 -1.24
N SER A 68 -19.13 -14.86 -1.58
CA SER A 68 -20.46 -15.22 -1.08
C SER A 68 -20.52 -15.30 0.45
N GLN A 69 -19.39 -15.63 1.10
CA GLN A 69 -19.26 -15.67 2.56
C GLN A 69 -19.46 -14.30 3.21
N MET A 70 -19.04 -13.21 2.55
CA MET A 70 -19.20 -11.85 3.08
C MET A 70 -20.67 -11.40 3.09
N LEU A 71 -21.51 -12.01 2.24
CA LEU A 71 -22.94 -11.75 2.21
C LEU A 71 -23.70 -12.57 3.27
N SER A 72 -23.02 -13.49 3.96
CA SER A 72 -23.60 -14.25 5.06
C SER A 72 -23.79 -13.36 6.30
N PRO A 73 -24.96 -13.42 6.96
CA PRO A 73 -25.22 -12.65 8.17
C PRO A 73 -24.35 -13.05 9.38
N GLU A 74 -23.63 -14.18 9.30
CA GLU A 74 -22.76 -14.66 10.38
C GLU A 74 -21.38 -13.98 10.41
N VAL A 75 -21.00 -13.26 9.34
CA VAL A 75 -19.69 -12.61 9.22
C VAL A 75 -19.78 -11.17 9.74
N SER A 76 -19.41 -11.00 11.02
CA SER A 76 -19.43 -9.71 11.73
C SER A 76 -18.32 -8.73 11.34
N ASN A 77 -17.50 -9.01 10.31
CA ASN A 77 -16.43 -8.14 9.80
C ASN A 77 -16.42 -8.09 8.25
N SER A 78 -17.58 -8.28 7.62
CA SER A 78 -17.67 -8.45 6.16
C SER A 78 -17.22 -7.21 5.39
N TYR A 79 -17.57 -6.01 5.86
CA TYR A 79 -17.11 -4.73 5.31
C TYR A 79 -15.59 -4.60 5.37
N GLU A 80 -14.99 -4.82 6.54
CA GLU A 80 -13.54 -4.72 6.75
C GLU A 80 -12.75 -5.69 5.86
N LEU A 81 -13.25 -6.91 5.69
CA LEU A 81 -12.63 -7.89 4.80
C LEU A 81 -12.66 -7.44 3.33
N LEU A 82 -13.73 -6.77 2.90
CA LEU A 82 -13.84 -6.28 1.52
C LEU A 82 -12.93 -5.08 1.31
N LYS A 83 -12.94 -4.13 2.25
CA LYS A 83 -12.03 -2.99 2.27
C LYS A 83 -10.58 -3.45 2.19
N ALA A 84 -10.16 -4.36 3.07
CA ALA A 84 -8.81 -4.90 3.07
C ALA A 84 -8.44 -5.60 1.74
N SER A 85 -9.37 -6.36 1.15
CA SER A 85 -9.14 -7.05 -0.12
C SER A 85 -8.96 -6.09 -1.30
N LEU A 86 -9.74 -5.01 -1.33
CA LEU A 86 -9.68 -3.97 -2.37
C LEU A 86 -8.41 -3.11 -2.23
N LEU A 87 -8.08 -2.70 -1.01
CA LEU A 87 -6.84 -1.98 -0.72
C LEU A 87 -5.60 -2.82 -1.08
N ARG A 88 -5.61 -4.12 -0.75
CA ARG A 88 -4.52 -5.04 -1.08
C ARG A 88 -4.33 -5.20 -2.59
N ARG A 89 -5.40 -5.23 -3.39
CA ARG A 89 -5.28 -5.27 -4.86
C ARG A 89 -4.55 -4.03 -5.36
N ASN A 90 -4.93 -2.85 -4.87
CA ASN A 90 -4.29 -1.61 -5.28
C ASN A 90 -2.79 -1.66 -4.97
N ALA A 91 -2.42 -2.04 -3.75
CA ALA A 91 -1.02 -2.21 -3.37
C ALA A 91 -0.25 -3.20 -4.28
N LEU A 92 -0.87 -4.31 -4.72
CA LEU A 92 -0.24 -5.24 -5.66
C LEU A 92 -0.08 -4.64 -7.07
N THR A 93 -1.07 -3.87 -7.51
CA THR A 93 -1.03 -3.18 -8.81
C THR A 93 0.03 -2.07 -8.79
N ASP A 94 0.11 -1.35 -7.67
CA ASP A 94 1.10 -0.29 -7.45
C ASP A 94 2.51 -0.85 -7.36
N ARG A 95 2.71 -2.00 -6.70
CA ARG A 95 4.00 -2.69 -6.68
C ARG A 95 4.47 -3.06 -8.08
N GLN A 96 3.60 -3.68 -8.89
CA GLN A 96 3.93 -4.03 -10.27
C GLN A 96 4.27 -2.80 -11.11
N ARG A 97 3.49 -1.72 -10.98
CA ARG A 97 3.75 -0.44 -11.66
C ARG A 97 5.08 0.16 -11.22
N LEU A 98 5.37 0.19 -9.93
CA LEU A 98 6.62 0.74 -9.39
C LEU A 98 7.83 -0.13 -9.79
N ASP A 99 7.71 -1.45 -9.74
CA ASP A 99 8.75 -2.37 -10.22
C ASP A 99 9.07 -2.13 -11.70
N GLU A 100 8.04 -1.91 -12.53
CA GLU A 100 8.22 -1.59 -13.95
C GLU A 100 8.85 -0.20 -14.15
N LEU A 101 8.40 0.82 -13.42
CA LEU A 101 8.95 2.17 -13.46
C LEU A 101 10.41 2.21 -13.01
N PHE A 102 10.76 1.45 -11.98
CA PHE A 102 12.10 1.39 -11.40
C PHE A 102 12.99 0.37 -12.09
N ARG A 103 12.49 -0.42 -13.06
CA ARG A 103 13.25 -1.49 -13.70
C ARG A 103 14.62 -1.03 -14.19
N ASN A 104 14.68 0.15 -14.79
CA ASN A 104 15.89 0.71 -15.39
C ASN A 104 16.63 1.70 -14.47
N ILE A 105 16.18 1.87 -13.22
CA ILE A 105 16.88 2.69 -12.24
C ILE A 105 17.90 1.80 -11.53
N GLU A 106 19.17 2.19 -11.66
CA GLU A 106 20.32 1.49 -11.10
C GLU A 106 21.17 2.45 -10.26
N LEU A 107 22.04 1.85 -9.46
CA LEU A 107 22.99 2.54 -8.58
C LEU A 107 24.23 2.99 -9.40
N GLU A 108 24.04 3.81 -10.43
CA GLU A 108 25.08 4.19 -11.41
C GLU A 108 26.35 4.78 -10.73
N ASP A 109 26.18 5.86 -9.95
CA ASP A 109 27.30 6.57 -9.29
C ASP A 109 27.67 6.01 -7.90
N GLN A 110 27.20 4.81 -7.56
CA GLN A 110 27.26 4.28 -6.19
C GLN A 110 26.66 5.26 -5.15
N SER A 111 25.67 6.06 -5.58
CA SER A 111 24.92 6.97 -4.71
C SER A 111 23.45 6.58 -4.71
N ALA A 112 23.01 6.07 -3.57
CA ALA A 112 21.64 5.86 -3.19
C ALA A 112 20.84 7.17 -3.15
N VAL A 113 21.47 8.32 -2.82
CA VAL A 113 20.80 9.64 -2.84
C VAL A 113 20.43 10.04 -4.27
N SER A 114 21.35 9.89 -5.22
CA SER A 114 21.08 10.15 -6.64
C SER A 114 20.01 9.19 -7.18
N MET A 115 20.09 7.91 -6.81
CA MET A 115 19.09 6.91 -7.18
C MET A 115 17.69 7.25 -6.63
N LEU A 116 17.59 7.60 -5.35
CA LEU A 116 16.33 8.02 -4.71
C LEU A 116 15.73 9.23 -5.43
N THR A 117 16.57 10.19 -5.80
CA THR A 117 16.13 11.39 -6.54
C THR A 117 15.51 11.02 -7.88
N ARG A 118 16.14 10.10 -8.64
CA ARG A 118 15.59 9.61 -9.91
C ARG A 118 14.30 8.81 -9.71
N MET A 119 14.23 7.97 -8.68
CA MET A 119 12.99 7.24 -8.34
C MET A 119 11.83 8.20 -8.08
N LYS A 120 12.06 9.27 -7.30
CA LYS A 120 11.06 10.31 -7.05
C LYS A 120 10.68 11.10 -8.30
N GLN A 121 11.63 11.39 -9.18
CA GLN A 121 11.35 12.06 -10.45
C GLN A 121 10.47 11.22 -11.38
N VAL A 122 10.71 9.91 -11.45
CA VAL A 122 9.93 8.98 -12.28
C VAL A 122 8.52 8.80 -11.73
N VAL A 123 8.38 8.75 -10.41
CA VAL A 123 7.07 8.71 -9.75
C VAL A 123 6.31 10.03 -9.89
N GLY A 124 7.01 11.16 -9.88
CA GLY A 124 6.43 12.49 -10.05
C GLY A 124 5.41 12.81 -8.95
N GLN A 125 4.17 13.08 -9.35
CA GLN A 125 3.05 13.40 -8.45
C GLN A 125 2.17 12.19 -8.10
N CYS A 126 2.51 11.00 -8.58
CA CYS A 126 1.75 9.80 -8.25
C CYS A 126 1.87 9.51 -6.74
N GLN A 127 0.72 9.34 -6.09
CA GLN A 127 0.67 8.92 -4.68
C GLN A 127 0.83 7.41 -4.63
N PHE A 128 1.81 6.95 -3.85
CA PHE A 128 2.06 5.54 -3.59
C PHE A 128 2.21 5.34 -2.09
N ASP A 129 1.95 4.13 -1.62
CA ASP A 129 2.25 3.75 -0.25
C ASP A 129 3.75 4.00 0.06
N GLU A 130 4.02 4.81 1.08
CA GLU A 130 5.39 5.17 1.48
C GLU A 130 6.19 3.94 1.91
N GLY A 131 5.50 2.96 2.54
CA GLY A 131 6.09 1.68 2.94
C GLY A 131 6.58 0.88 1.75
N LEU A 132 5.76 0.75 0.72
CA LEU A 132 6.08 0.07 -0.54
C LEU A 132 7.20 0.79 -1.30
N PHE A 133 7.14 2.12 -1.41
CA PHE A 133 8.20 2.89 -2.07
C PHE A 133 9.54 2.69 -1.34
N ARG A 134 9.53 2.71 0.01
CA ARG A 134 10.70 2.41 0.84
C ARG A 134 11.20 0.99 0.62
N GLU A 135 10.33 -0.01 0.62
CA GLU A 135 10.70 -1.40 0.33
C GLU A 135 11.43 -1.51 -1.01
N LEU A 136 10.85 -0.94 -2.07
CA LEU A 136 11.42 -0.99 -3.41
C LEU A 136 12.76 -0.27 -3.51
N PHE A 137 12.89 0.90 -2.88
CA PHE A 137 14.17 1.60 -2.78
C PHE A 137 15.25 0.73 -2.13
N LEU A 138 14.93 0.04 -1.03
CA LEU A 138 15.87 -0.86 -0.38
C LEU A 138 16.24 -2.04 -1.27
N THR A 139 15.28 -2.63 -2.00
CA THR A 139 15.58 -3.77 -2.90
C THR A 139 16.58 -3.44 -4.01
N LYS A 140 16.74 -2.15 -4.37
CA LYS A 140 17.70 -1.68 -5.38
C LYS A 140 19.12 -1.48 -4.85
N LEU A 141 19.32 -1.48 -3.52
CA LEU A 141 20.64 -1.34 -2.92
C LEU A 141 21.40 -2.67 -2.88
N PRO A 142 22.73 -2.68 -2.73
CA PRO A 142 23.47 -3.92 -2.49
C PRO A 142 23.06 -4.60 -1.18
N GLN A 143 23.09 -5.94 -1.15
CA GLN A 143 22.62 -6.74 0.00
C GLN A 143 23.32 -6.40 1.33
N SER A 144 24.60 -6.01 1.28
CA SER A 144 25.36 -5.55 2.45
C SER A 144 24.77 -4.29 3.09
N VAL A 145 24.29 -3.37 2.26
CA VAL A 145 23.65 -2.11 2.70
C VAL A 145 22.23 -2.39 3.18
N GLN A 146 21.47 -3.19 2.43
CA GLN A 146 20.09 -3.56 2.78
C GLN A 146 19.98 -4.14 4.19
N THR A 147 20.86 -5.08 4.53
CA THR A 147 20.84 -5.78 5.82
C THR A 147 20.93 -4.82 7.01
N VAL A 148 21.69 -3.72 6.86
CA VAL A 148 21.81 -2.68 7.89
C VAL A 148 20.56 -1.79 7.90
N LEU A 149 20.15 -1.31 6.72
CA LEU A 149 19.07 -0.32 6.60
C LEU A 149 17.68 -0.86 6.93
N VAL A 150 17.43 -2.16 6.71
CA VAL A 150 16.16 -2.80 7.09
C VAL A 150 15.90 -2.72 8.60
N THR A 151 16.96 -2.71 9.42
CA THR A 151 16.83 -2.58 10.89
C THR A 151 16.46 -1.17 11.35
N LEU A 152 16.59 -0.17 10.49
CA LEU A 152 16.32 1.24 10.81
C LEU A 152 14.85 1.58 10.55
N GLU A 153 13.94 0.90 11.25
CA GLU A 153 12.50 1.17 11.17
C GLU A 153 12.17 2.62 11.59
N GLY A 154 11.17 3.24 10.95
CA GLY A 154 10.70 4.60 11.28
C GLY A 154 11.59 5.75 10.81
N THR A 155 12.71 5.48 10.14
CA THR A 155 13.54 6.52 9.50
C THR A 155 12.90 7.03 8.21
N VAL A 156 13.08 8.32 7.92
CA VAL A 156 12.67 8.86 6.61
C VAL A 156 13.60 8.35 5.51
N ILE A 157 13.06 8.20 4.29
CA ILE A 157 13.78 7.54 3.20
C ILE A 157 15.01 8.35 2.72
N GLU A 158 14.99 9.67 2.91
CA GLU A 158 16.11 10.57 2.62
C GLU A 158 17.30 10.26 3.52
N ASP A 159 17.06 10.07 4.81
CA ASP A 159 18.10 9.73 5.79
C ASP A 159 18.65 8.33 5.55
N LEU A 160 17.80 7.39 5.10
CA LEU A 160 18.25 6.08 4.65
C LEU A 160 19.21 6.19 3.46
N ALA A 161 18.90 7.02 2.45
CA ALA A 161 19.75 7.18 1.29
C ALA A 161 21.11 7.79 1.67
N ILE A 162 21.13 8.77 2.57
CA ILE A 162 22.38 9.33 3.10
C ILE A 162 23.18 8.26 3.85
N THR A 163 22.50 7.41 4.63
CA THR A 163 23.15 6.32 5.37
C THR A 163 23.67 5.23 4.44
N ALA A 164 22.93 4.90 3.38
CA ALA A 164 23.36 4.00 2.33
C ALA A 164 24.66 4.47 1.67
N ASP A 165 24.74 5.75 1.31
CA ASP A 165 25.96 6.33 0.70
C ASP A 165 27.16 6.23 1.62
N LYS A 166 26.97 6.48 2.92
CA LYS A 166 28.04 6.30 3.93
C LYS A 166 28.54 4.85 4.00
N ILE A 167 27.63 3.88 3.97
CA ILE A 167 28.00 2.45 4.02
C ILE A 167 28.72 2.05 2.72
N LEU A 168 28.25 2.52 1.57
CA LEU A 168 28.87 2.28 0.26
C LEU A 168 30.29 2.84 0.23
N GLU A 169 30.51 4.06 0.73
CA GLU A 169 31.84 4.67 0.85
C GLU A 169 32.80 3.86 1.76
N ILE A 170 32.32 3.36 2.90
CA ILE A 170 33.12 2.51 3.80
C ILE A 170 33.51 1.21 3.08
N THR A 171 32.58 0.60 2.35
CA THR A 171 32.80 -0.66 1.65
C THR A 171 33.82 -0.51 0.52
N LYS A 172 33.79 0.61 -0.23
CA LYS A 172 34.80 0.93 -1.27
C LYS A 172 36.21 1.01 -0.70
N ARG A 173 36.38 1.63 0.47
CA ARG A 173 37.71 1.79 1.11
C ARG A 173 38.29 0.48 1.66
N SER A 174 37.47 -0.55 1.84
CA SER A 174 37.86 -1.83 2.42
C SER A 174 38.41 -2.85 1.42
N VAL A 175 38.37 -2.59 0.11
CA VAL A 175 38.94 -3.50 -0.91
C VAL A 175 40.37 -3.05 -1.20
N PRO A 176 41.42 -3.76 -0.73
CA PRO A 176 42.78 -3.46 -1.17
C PRO A 176 42.91 -3.86 -2.65
N GLU A 177 43.40 -2.94 -3.48
CA GLU A 177 43.91 -3.27 -4.82
C GLU A 177 44.99 -4.35 -4.67
N VAL A 178 44.63 -5.60 -4.97
CA VAL A 178 45.62 -6.69 -5.06
C VAL A 178 46.44 -6.44 -6.31
N CYS A 179 47.58 -5.76 -6.15
CA CYS A 179 48.61 -5.65 -7.17
C CYS A 179 49.08 -7.05 -7.56
N SER A 180 48.67 -7.52 -8.75
CA SER A 180 49.20 -8.73 -9.36
C SER A 180 50.68 -8.52 -9.69
N VAL A 181 51.57 -9.02 -8.84
CA VAL A 181 53.00 -9.13 -9.15
C VAL A 181 53.19 -10.24 -10.18
N THR A 182 53.35 -9.87 -11.45
CA THR A 182 53.82 -10.79 -12.50
C THR A 182 55.28 -11.18 -12.20
N LYS A 183 55.50 -12.44 -11.82
CA LYS A 183 56.85 -13.02 -11.74
C LYS A 183 57.42 -13.14 -13.16
N GLN A 184 58.40 -12.30 -13.49
CA GLN A 184 59.31 -12.55 -14.59
C GLN A 184 60.17 -13.77 -14.26
N THR A 185 59.98 -14.86 -15.01
CA THR A 185 60.91 -15.99 -15.06
C THR A 185 61.69 -15.83 -16.36
N SER A 186 62.89 -15.24 -16.26
CA SER A 186 63.89 -15.29 -17.33
C SER A 186 64.64 -16.60 -17.20
N SER A 187 64.59 -17.39 -18.27
CA SER A 187 65.39 -18.60 -18.46
C SER A 187 66.65 -18.29 -19.25
#